data_AF-A0A8T1U8Y1-F1
#
_entry.id   AF-A0A8T1U8Y1-F1
#
_cell.length_a   1.000
_cell.length_b   1.000
_cell.length_c   1.000
_cell.angle_alpha   90.00
_cell.angle_beta   90.00
_cell.angle_gamma   90.00
#
_symmetry.space_group_name_H-M   'P 1'
#
loop_
_entity.id
_entity.type
_entity.pdbx_description
1 polymer ?
#
loop_
_entity_poly.entity_id
_entity_poly.type
_entity_poly.pdbx_seq_one_letter_code
_entity_poly.pdbx_strand_id
1 'polypeptide(L)'
;MLKSWLSAVCYTALSLVVFNGGHLAAADEWDAKVDEIMANFTNVDIVGQMTQIAGYGLVNSTYQLDKEAARGFAKYHVGSYLSPPMSSLGEVDGKWGWTTAQMREFVAGIQKIAMEENGGHPMIYGTDSAHGNALVTDTVFFGQQINGAATFNPDLLYEQGRITARDTLAAGIPWIFDPVLDIMHNPLWPRVYETFGEDPYLASVMGAAVVRGIQSYNESAACMKHWIAYAWNPTGHDKDGVTMSDFDLLNTYFPSFKAAVDVGLLTGMENYISVNGVPIVENTKLLKTLLRNDLQFEGLMVTDYGEINALQNFHRTARTENEATKFSLERTSIDMSMVASDLSFTNGTNKLLEEDPETLDRLKASVRRVIKLKLKLGLYDNPMPGEEYIDMVGNDNDVAAALDGARESIVLLQNNNSTLPLAKSASVFLTGPIAHDIGRQCGGWTLQVPGVSGNDMFSHGVSVKQGLEAIAGNDSITYFNGLNITGNYTDADLATAKEYAAKAEYTIAVIGEEVYEEK
;
A
#
# COMPACT_ATOMS: atom_id res chain seq x y z
N MET A 1 -44.77 -26.99 24.80
CA MET A 1 -44.53 -28.38 25.26
C MET A 1 -43.04 -28.61 25.28
N LEU A 2 -42.48 -29.22 26.33
CA LEU A 2 -41.05 -29.56 26.40
C LEU A 2 -40.72 -30.87 25.66
N LYS A 3 -39.51 -30.96 25.10
CA LYS A 3 -38.56 -32.11 25.06
C LYS A 3 -37.36 -31.72 24.18
N SER A 4 -36.15 -31.50 24.75
CA SER A 4 -35.04 -32.46 25.00
C SER A 4 -34.34 -32.91 23.70
N TRP A 5 -33.01 -33.01 23.52
CA TRP A 5 -31.82 -33.01 24.41
C TRP A 5 -30.74 -32.06 23.81
N LEU A 6 -29.61 -31.65 24.43
CA LEU A 6 -28.92 -31.96 25.70
C LEU A 6 -27.89 -33.14 25.70
N SER A 7 -26.79 -32.99 24.96
CA SER A 7 -25.45 -33.65 25.09
C SER A 7 -24.49 -32.89 24.15
N ALA A 8 -23.21 -32.61 24.44
CA ALA A 8 -22.35 -33.01 25.56
C ALA A 8 -21.45 -31.85 26.04
N VAL A 9 -21.00 -31.92 27.30
CA VAL A 9 -19.95 -31.09 27.89
C VAL A 9 -18.71 -31.96 28.09
N CYS A 10 -17.52 -31.46 27.70
CA CYS A 10 -16.19 -31.68 28.29
C CYS A 10 -15.09 -31.49 27.22
N TYR A 11 -14.31 -30.39 27.31
CA TYR A 11 -12.85 -30.30 27.09
C TYR A 11 -12.39 -28.83 26.97
N THR A 12 -12.42 -28.06 28.06
CA THR A 12 -11.80 -26.73 28.15
C THR A 12 -11.28 -26.44 29.55
N ALA A 13 -10.17 -27.06 29.92
CA ALA A 13 -9.36 -26.65 31.08
C ALA A 13 -7.92 -27.19 30.96
N LEU A 14 -6.96 -26.32 30.61
CA LEU A 14 -5.70 -26.06 31.33
C LEU A 14 -4.66 -25.41 30.41
N SER A 15 -4.51 -24.09 30.53
CA SER A 15 -3.30 -23.35 30.15
C SER A 15 -3.19 -22.03 30.92
N LEU A 16 -3.24 -22.12 32.25
CA LEU A 16 -2.75 -21.05 33.12
C LEU A 16 -1.23 -21.12 33.16
N VAL A 17 -0.56 -20.34 32.31
CA VAL A 17 0.89 -20.08 32.43
C VAL A 17 1.08 -18.75 33.14
N VAL A 18 1.78 -18.80 34.27
CA VAL A 18 2.16 -17.63 35.05
C VAL A 18 3.32 -16.94 34.34
N PHE A 19 3.09 -15.76 33.75
CA PHE A 19 4.17 -14.91 33.27
C PHE A 19 4.88 -14.25 34.44
N ASN A 20 6.15 -14.62 34.66
CA ASN A 20 7.02 -13.93 35.61
C ASN A 20 8.49 -14.16 35.25
N GLY A 21 9.24 -13.09 34.98
CA GLY A 21 10.69 -13.12 34.73
C GLY A 21 11.07 -13.05 33.24
N GLY A 22 11.87 -12.04 32.89
CA GLY A 22 12.21 -11.63 31.53
C GLY A 22 12.55 -12.78 30.57
N HIS A 23 11.85 -12.78 29.43
CA HIS A 23 12.20 -13.61 28.29
C HIS A 23 13.13 -12.82 27.37
N LEU A 24 14.36 -13.32 27.24
CA LEU A 24 15.08 -13.19 25.97
C LEU A 24 14.14 -13.76 24.90
N ALA A 25 13.93 -13.03 23.80
CA ALA A 25 13.18 -13.56 22.66
C ALA A 25 13.83 -14.90 22.26
N ALA A 26 13.01 -15.95 22.15
CA ALA A 26 13.51 -17.24 21.71
C ALA A 26 13.98 -17.08 20.26
N ALA A 27 15.22 -17.48 19.97
CA ALA A 27 15.73 -17.46 18.61
C ALA A 27 14.78 -18.23 17.68
N ASP A 28 14.32 -17.58 16.60
CA ASP A 28 13.44 -18.26 15.65
C ASP A 28 14.26 -19.11 14.68
N GLU A 29 13.57 -19.91 13.85
CA GLU A 29 14.19 -20.86 12.92
C GLU A 29 15.11 -20.19 11.88
N TRP A 30 15.02 -18.86 11.72
CA TRP A 30 15.77 -18.09 10.74
C TRP A 30 17.03 -17.46 11.31
N ASP A 31 17.10 -17.19 12.62
CA ASP A 31 18.19 -16.44 13.24
C ASP A 31 19.58 -17.03 12.95
N ALA A 32 19.72 -18.37 12.98
CA ALA A 32 20.99 -19.03 12.66
C ALA A 32 21.39 -18.91 11.18
N LYS A 33 20.42 -18.94 10.25
CA LYS A 33 20.67 -18.71 8.81
C LYS A 33 21.05 -17.24 8.55
N VAL A 34 20.42 -16.30 9.26
CA VAL A 34 20.79 -14.88 9.23
C VAL A 34 22.23 -14.68 9.69
N ASP A 35 22.64 -15.31 10.80
CA ASP A 35 24.03 -15.27 11.27
C ASP A 35 25.01 -15.87 10.26
N GLU A 36 24.69 -17.01 9.65
CA GLU A 36 25.52 -17.65 8.61
C GLU A 36 25.72 -16.75 7.38
N ILE A 37 24.64 -16.14 6.87
CA ILE A 37 24.68 -15.20 5.74
C ILE A 37 25.50 -13.95 6.11
N MET A 38 25.20 -13.33 7.24
CA MET A 38 25.83 -12.07 7.65
C MET A 38 27.28 -12.23 8.15
N ALA A 39 27.75 -13.45 8.43
CA ALA A 39 29.13 -13.70 8.85
C ALA A 39 30.18 -13.23 7.83
N ASN A 40 29.81 -13.16 6.54
CA ASN A 40 30.68 -12.71 5.46
C ASN A 40 30.40 -11.28 4.98
N PHE A 41 29.42 -10.57 5.58
CA PHE A 41 29.03 -9.23 5.14
C PHE A 41 30.11 -8.19 5.48
N THR A 42 30.50 -7.41 4.47
CA THR A 42 31.33 -6.21 4.61
C THR A 42 30.47 -5.00 5.01
N ASN A 43 31.10 -3.86 5.31
CA ASN A 43 30.36 -2.62 5.51
C ASN A 43 29.53 -2.20 4.28
N VAL A 44 29.98 -2.55 3.05
CA VAL A 44 29.22 -2.26 1.82
C VAL A 44 27.94 -3.10 1.76
N ASP A 45 28.01 -4.38 2.16
CA ASP A 45 26.82 -5.23 2.29
C ASP A 45 25.87 -4.67 3.36
N ILE A 46 26.40 -4.29 4.52
CA ILE A 46 25.58 -3.76 5.61
C ILE A 46 24.84 -2.48 5.20
N VAL A 47 25.54 -1.50 4.63
CA VAL A 47 24.91 -0.25 4.19
C VAL A 47 23.99 -0.49 2.98
N GLY A 48 24.45 -1.27 2.01
CA GLY A 48 23.67 -1.61 0.80
C GLY A 48 22.35 -2.28 1.12
N GLN A 49 22.33 -3.24 2.05
CA GLN A 49 21.10 -3.91 2.47
C GLN A 49 20.09 -2.98 3.18
N MET A 50 20.53 -1.82 3.68
CA MET A 50 19.66 -0.78 4.24
C MET A 50 19.21 0.26 3.19
N THR A 51 19.67 0.18 1.94
CA THR A 51 19.33 1.15 0.88
C THR A 51 18.24 0.58 -0.05
N GLN A 52 17.22 1.40 -0.35
CA GLN A 52 16.17 1.09 -1.32
C GLN A 52 16.08 2.15 -2.44
N ILE A 53 16.10 1.70 -3.69
CA ILE A 53 16.16 2.55 -4.91
C ILE A 53 14.90 2.37 -5.77
N ALA A 54 14.34 3.45 -6.28
CA ALA A 54 13.09 3.42 -7.04
C ALA A 54 13.30 3.05 -8.53
N GLY A 55 12.39 2.25 -9.08
CA GLY A 55 12.47 1.67 -10.41
C GLY A 55 12.43 2.68 -11.55
N TYR A 56 11.74 3.82 -11.40
CA TYR A 56 11.66 4.86 -12.44
C TYR A 56 13.02 5.48 -12.78
N GLY A 57 14.01 5.41 -11.86
CA GLY A 57 15.38 5.84 -12.13
C GLY A 57 16.21 4.82 -12.94
N LEU A 58 15.65 3.64 -13.22
CA LEU A 58 16.33 2.48 -13.81
C LEU A 58 15.78 2.11 -15.18
N VAL A 59 15.13 3.03 -15.90
CA VAL A 59 14.72 2.84 -17.30
C VAL A 59 15.46 3.80 -18.22
N ASN A 60 15.78 3.31 -19.41
CA ASN A 60 16.42 4.09 -20.47
C ASN A 60 15.36 4.87 -21.29
N SER A 61 15.82 5.67 -22.27
CA SER A 61 14.94 6.45 -23.16
C SER A 61 14.05 5.62 -24.10
N THR A 62 14.18 4.29 -24.10
CA THR A 62 13.29 3.34 -24.80
C THR A 62 12.39 2.56 -23.82
N TYR A 63 12.37 2.98 -22.55
CA TYR A 63 11.53 2.44 -21.48
C TYR A 63 11.73 0.93 -21.29
N GLN A 64 12.99 0.53 -21.36
CA GLN A 64 13.50 -0.77 -20.96
C GLN A 64 14.47 -0.57 -19.80
N LEU A 65 14.74 -1.64 -19.04
CA LEU A 65 15.74 -1.62 -17.96
C LEU A 65 17.07 -1.03 -18.43
N ASP A 66 17.46 0.10 -17.85
CA ASP A 66 18.81 0.62 -17.96
C ASP A 66 19.75 -0.23 -17.10
N LYS A 67 20.42 -1.15 -17.78
CA LYS A 67 21.35 -2.10 -17.15
C LYS A 67 22.61 -1.41 -16.64
N GLU A 68 22.98 -0.25 -17.15
CA GLU A 68 24.13 0.52 -16.65
C GLU A 68 23.77 1.27 -15.36
N ALA A 69 22.59 1.92 -15.33
CA ALA A 69 22.05 2.54 -14.12
C ALA A 69 21.83 1.51 -13.00
N ALA A 70 21.12 0.40 -13.30
CA ALA A 70 20.88 -0.68 -12.33
C ALA A 70 22.18 -1.27 -11.78
N ARG A 71 23.18 -1.51 -12.65
CA ARG A 71 24.53 -1.96 -12.25
C ARG A 71 25.31 -0.91 -11.47
N GLY A 72 25.07 0.38 -11.72
CA GLY A 72 25.60 1.49 -10.95
C GLY A 72 25.19 1.44 -9.48
N PHE A 73 23.90 1.19 -9.21
CA PHE A 73 23.39 0.99 -7.85
C PHE A 73 23.77 -0.37 -7.24
N ALA A 74 23.70 -1.46 -8.03
CA ALA A 74 24.01 -2.81 -7.55
C ALA A 74 25.45 -2.97 -7.01
N LYS A 75 26.42 -2.18 -7.50
CA LYS A 75 27.79 -2.10 -6.97
C LYS A 75 27.90 -1.60 -5.53
N TYR A 76 26.86 -0.95 -5.01
CA TYR A 76 26.74 -0.57 -3.60
C TYR A 76 25.91 -1.59 -2.81
N HIS A 77 25.67 -2.77 -3.38
CA HIS A 77 24.98 -3.92 -2.79
C HIS A 77 23.56 -3.58 -2.29
N VAL A 78 22.90 -2.64 -3.00
CA VAL A 78 21.53 -2.17 -2.75
C VAL A 78 20.58 -3.34 -2.53
N GLY A 79 19.96 -3.36 -1.35
CA GLY A 79 19.20 -4.50 -0.86
C GLY A 79 17.76 -4.55 -1.35
N SER A 80 17.19 -3.43 -1.76
CA SER A 80 15.80 -3.37 -2.21
C SER A 80 15.60 -2.36 -3.34
N TYR A 81 14.55 -2.60 -4.12
CA TYR A 81 14.07 -1.67 -5.13
C TYR A 81 12.55 -1.50 -4.98
N LEU A 82 11.97 -0.41 -5.50
CA LEU A 82 10.51 -0.20 -5.41
C LEU A 82 9.84 0.38 -6.65
N SER A 83 8.53 0.17 -6.73
CA SER A 83 7.53 0.75 -7.64
C SER A 83 7.73 0.46 -9.14
N PRO A 84 6.66 0.25 -9.92
CA PRO A 84 6.79 0.19 -11.37
C PRO A 84 7.26 1.56 -11.90
N PRO A 85 8.21 1.61 -12.84
CA PRO A 85 8.73 2.87 -13.36
C PRO A 85 7.67 3.70 -14.09
N MET A 86 6.71 3.03 -14.72
CA MET A 86 5.73 3.65 -15.61
C MET A 86 4.70 4.54 -14.89
N SER A 87 4.37 4.26 -13.61
CA SER A 87 3.39 5.04 -12.85
C SER A 87 3.87 6.47 -12.54
N SER A 88 5.18 6.73 -12.66
CA SER A 88 5.80 8.05 -12.48
C SER A 88 6.24 8.73 -13.78
N LEU A 89 6.25 7.99 -14.90
CA LEU A 89 6.72 8.50 -16.21
C LEU A 89 5.58 8.85 -17.19
N GLY A 90 4.37 8.36 -16.96
CA GLY A 90 3.19 8.71 -17.76
C GLY A 90 3.13 7.99 -19.12
N GLU A 91 2.73 8.71 -20.17
CA GLU A 91 2.58 8.15 -21.53
C GLU A 91 3.93 8.00 -22.23
N VAL A 92 4.09 6.86 -22.89
CA VAL A 92 5.33 6.39 -23.47
C VAL A 92 5.04 5.78 -24.84
N ASP A 93 5.38 6.48 -25.93
CA ASP A 93 5.18 6.01 -27.32
C ASP A 93 3.77 5.45 -27.59
N GLY A 94 2.73 6.07 -27.01
CA GLY A 94 1.33 5.63 -27.12
C GLY A 94 0.96 4.45 -26.21
N LYS A 95 1.79 4.13 -25.21
CA LYS A 95 1.56 3.10 -24.19
C LYS A 95 1.56 3.74 -22.81
N TRP A 96 0.73 3.20 -21.93
CA TRP A 96 0.66 3.58 -20.52
C TRP A 96 0.83 2.32 -19.66
N GLY A 97 1.59 2.42 -18.57
CA GLY A 97 1.83 1.31 -17.67
C GLY A 97 2.56 0.12 -18.32
N TRP A 98 2.61 -0.99 -17.58
CA TRP A 98 3.11 -2.28 -18.03
C TRP A 98 2.13 -3.39 -17.63
N THR A 99 2.13 -4.48 -18.39
CA THR A 99 1.50 -5.74 -18.01
C THR A 99 2.30 -6.43 -16.89
N THR A 100 1.66 -7.35 -16.18
CA THR A 100 2.30 -8.16 -15.13
C THR A 100 3.54 -8.89 -15.63
N ALA A 101 3.49 -9.46 -16.84
CA ALA A 101 4.64 -10.12 -17.46
C ALA A 101 5.81 -9.17 -17.79
N GLN A 102 5.52 -7.94 -18.25
CA GLN A 102 6.55 -6.92 -18.51
C GLN A 102 7.20 -6.44 -17.20
N MET A 103 6.41 -6.24 -16.15
CA MET A 103 6.95 -5.90 -14.83
C MET A 103 7.85 -7.03 -14.29
N ARG A 104 7.43 -8.30 -14.43
CA ARG A 104 8.25 -9.46 -14.07
C ARG A 104 9.59 -9.50 -14.81
N GLU A 105 9.62 -9.22 -16.11
CA GLU A 105 10.87 -9.15 -16.90
C GLU A 105 11.81 -8.05 -16.37
N PHE A 106 11.27 -6.88 -16.06
CA PHE A 106 12.03 -5.75 -15.49
C PHE A 106 12.63 -6.09 -14.12
N VAL A 107 11.80 -6.61 -13.21
CA VAL A 107 12.22 -7.01 -11.85
C VAL A 107 13.27 -8.14 -11.92
N ALA A 108 13.07 -9.16 -12.76
CA ALA A 108 14.04 -10.24 -12.98
C ALA A 108 15.38 -9.72 -13.52
N GLY A 109 15.36 -8.69 -14.38
CA GLY A 109 16.55 -8.03 -14.87
C GLY A 109 17.34 -7.33 -13.77
N ILE A 110 16.66 -6.63 -12.85
CA ILE A 110 17.29 -6.00 -11.67
C ILE A 110 17.81 -7.07 -10.71
N GLN A 111 17.00 -8.09 -10.39
CA GLN A 111 17.38 -9.20 -9.50
C GLN A 111 18.69 -9.85 -9.95
N LYS A 112 18.78 -10.17 -11.25
CA LYS A 112 19.98 -10.75 -11.85
C LYS A 112 21.20 -9.84 -11.72
N ILE A 113 21.07 -8.55 -12.02
CA ILE A 113 22.18 -7.59 -11.94
C ILE A 113 22.64 -7.41 -10.48
N ALA A 114 21.71 -7.32 -9.53
CA ALA A 114 22.01 -7.24 -8.11
C ALA A 114 22.82 -8.46 -7.63
N MET A 115 22.32 -9.67 -7.93
CA MET A 115 22.99 -10.93 -7.57
C MET A 115 24.35 -11.12 -8.26
N GLU A 116 24.54 -10.60 -9.48
CA GLU A 116 25.84 -10.61 -10.17
C GLU A 116 26.90 -9.72 -9.50
N GLU A 117 26.51 -8.58 -8.89
CA GLU A 117 27.46 -7.66 -8.23
C GLU A 117 27.68 -7.99 -6.74
N ASN A 118 26.65 -8.43 -6.01
CA ASN A 118 26.68 -8.56 -4.54
C ASN A 118 27.01 -9.98 -4.02
N GLY A 119 27.56 -10.87 -4.86
CA GLY A 119 27.92 -12.23 -4.46
C GLY A 119 26.75 -13.22 -4.39
N GLY A 120 25.61 -12.91 -5.00
CA GLY A 120 24.45 -13.80 -5.10
C GLY A 120 23.37 -13.58 -4.04
N HIS A 121 23.43 -12.48 -3.28
CA HIS A 121 22.38 -12.14 -2.33
C HIS A 121 21.16 -11.55 -3.05
N PRO A 122 19.94 -12.07 -2.82
CA PRO A 122 18.74 -11.56 -3.49
C PRO A 122 18.44 -10.12 -3.07
N MET A 123 17.96 -9.29 -3.98
CA MET A 123 17.26 -8.06 -3.59
C MET A 123 15.81 -8.39 -3.19
N ILE A 124 15.08 -7.41 -2.63
CA ILE A 124 13.64 -7.51 -2.41
C ILE A 124 12.95 -6.34 -3.12
N TYR A 125 11.96 -6.63 -3.97
CA TYR A 125 11.21 -5.59 -4.68
C TYR A 125 9.92 -5.25 -3.91
N GLY A 126 9.65 -3.96 -3.71
CA GLY A 126 8.45 -3.43 -3.07
C GLY A 126 7.53 -2.69 -4.05
N THR A 127 6.22 -2.64 -3.79
CA THR A 127 5.30 -1.77 -4.54
C THR A 127 4.04 -1.43 -3.74
N ASP A 128 3.43 -0.31 -4.07
CA ASP A 128 2.06 0.01 -3.66
C ASP A 128 1.07 -0.83 -4.47
N SER A 129 0.40 -1.78 -3.80
CA SER A 129 -0.72 -2.57 -4.32
C SER A 129 -1.90 -2.43 -3.36
N ALA A 130 -2.39 -1.20 -3.16
CA ALA A 130 -3.31 -0.86 -2.07
C ALA A 130 -4.75 -1.40 -2.23
N HIS A 131 -5.17 -1.68 -3.47
CA HIS A 131 -6.53 -2.15 -3.79
C HIS A 131 -6.50 -3.15 -4.96
N GLY A 132 -5.66 -4.18 -4.83
CA GLY A 132 -5.16 -4.97 -5.95
C GLY A 132 -3.82 -4.42 -6.44
N ASN A 133 -3.16 -5.15 -7.35
CA ASN A 133 -1.91 -4.69 -7.97
C ASN A 133 -2.23 -3.63 -9.06
N ALA A 134 -2.75 -2.48 -8.64
CA ALA A 134 -3.41 -1.51 -9.51
C ALA A 134 -2.47 -0.66 -10.37
N LEU A 135 -1.15 -0.78 -10.19
CA LEU A 135 -0.13 -0.07 -10.98
C LEU A 135 0.35 -0.87 -12.22
N VAL A 136 -0.25 -2.03 -12.50
CA VAL A 136 -0.09 -2.78 -13.78
C VAL A 136 -1.44 -2.89 -14.51
N THR A 137 -1.42 -3.14 -15.82
CA THR A 137 -2.56 -2.90 -16.73
C THR A 137 -3.51 -4.08 -16.96
N ASP A 138 -3.17 -5.27 -16.48
CA ASP A 138 -3.86 -6.55 -16.74
C ASP A 138 -4.49 -7.21 -15.50
N THR A 139 -4.34 -6.61 -14.32
CA THR A 139 -4.85 -7.09 -13.03
C THR A 139 -6.25 -6.57 -12.72
N VAL A 140 -6.91 -7.17 -11.72
CA VAL A 140 -8.21 -6.69 -11.22
C VAL A 140 -8.01 -5.66 -10.11
N PHE A 141 -8.76 -4.56 -10.20
CA PHE A 141 -8.77 -3.50 -9.18
C PHE A 141 -9.98 -3.67 -8.26
N PHE A 142 -9.74 -3.59 -6.96
CA PHE A 142 -10.76 -3.61 -5.91
C PHE A 142 -11.17 -2.18 -5.53
N GLY A 143 -12.19 -2.05 -4.69
CA GLY A 143 -12.47 -0.78 -4.03
C GLY A 143 -11.34 -0.37 -3.09
N GLN A 144 -11.20 0.94 -2.86
CA GLN A 144 -10.25 1.49 -1.89
C GLN A 144 -10.60 1.01 -0.47
N GLN A 145 -9.70 1.17 0.50
CA GLN A 145 -9.89 0.57 1.84
C GLN A 145 -11.13 1.11 2.56
N ILE A 146 -11.57 2.33 2.25
CA ILE A 146 -12.83 2.89 2.77
C ILE A 146 -14.07 2.16 2.21
N ASN A 147 -14.02 1.67 0.95
CA ASN A 147 -15.05 0.80 0.38
C ASN A 147 -15.06 -0.56 1.08
N GLY A 148 -13.86 -1.12 1.32
CA GLY A 148 -13.69 -2.35 2.08
C GLY A 148 -14.30 -2.25 3.49
N ALA A 149 -14.00 -1.16 4.21
CA ALA A 149 -14.56 -0.88 5.52
C ALA A 149 -16.10 -0.83 5.51
N ALA A 150 -16.70 -0.20 4.50
CA ALA A 150 -18.15 -0.06 4.35
C ALA A 150 -18.90 -1.40 4.21
N THR A 151 -18.22 -2.48 3.81
CA THR A 151 -18.81 -3.84 3.76
C THR A 151 -19.09 -4.43 5.15
N PHE A 152 -18.34 -4.02 6.18
CA PHE A 152 -18.24 -4.70 7.48
C PHE A 152 -17.87 -6.20 7.40
N ASN A 153 -17.31 -6.66 6.27
CA ASN A 153 -17.04 -8.06 5.94
C ASN A 153 -15.52 -8.34 5.82
N PRO A 154 -14.85 -8.77 6.91
CA PRO A 154 -13.40 -9.01 6.88
C PRO A 154 -12.97 -10.19 5.97
N ASP A 155 -13.88 -11.10 5.62
CA ASP A 155 -13.55 -12.22 4.73
C ASP A 155 -13.34 -11.72 3.28
N LEU A 156 -14.05 -10.67 2.86
CA LEU A 156 -13.79 -9.98 1.58
C LEU A 156 -12.41 -9.29 1.58
N LEU A 157 -12.01 -8.65 2.68
CA LEU A 157 -10.70 -8.00 2.78
C LEU A 157 -9.54 -9.01 2.82
N TYR A 158 -9.76 -10.18 3.42
CA TYR A 158 -8.83 -11.30 3.32
C TYR A 158 -8.67 -11.76 1.86
N GLU A 159 -9.77 -11.92 1.12
CA GLU A 159 -9.73 -12.36 -0.27
C GLU A 159 -9.13 -11.31 -1.21
N GLN A 160 -9.44 -10.02 -1.01
CA GLN A 160 -8.76 -8.90 -1.67
C GLN A 160 -7.25 -8.94 -1.43
N GLY A 161 -6.81 -9.09 -0.17
CA GLY A 161 -5.40 -9.21 0.17
C GLY A 161 -4.73 -10.43 -0.48
N ARG A 162 -5.44 -11.58 -0.54
CA ARG A 162 -4.94 -12.81 -1.19
C ARG A 162 -4.78 -12.63 -2.71
N ILE A 163 -5.77 -12.08 -3.39
CA ILE A 163 -5.72 -11.83 -4.84
C ILE A 163 -4.63 -10.79 -5.15
N THR A 164 -4.52 -9.73 -4.33
CA THR A 164 -3.45 -8.73 -4.42
C THR A 164 -2.08 -9.39 -4.33
N ALA A 165 -1.81 -10.20 -3.30
CA ALA A 165 -0.53 -10.89 -3.15
C ALA A 165 -0.20 -11.81 -4.32
N ARG A 166 -1.18 -12.58 -4.82
CA ARG A 166 -0.99 -13.45 -5.98
C ARG A 166 -0.52 -12.66 -7.21
N ASP A 167 -1.18 -11.54 -7.51
CA ASP A 167 -0.92 -10.76 -8.72
C ASP A 167 0.35 -9.89 -8.61
N THR A 168 0.70 -9.45 -7.41
CA THR A 168 1.98 -8.77 -7.15
C THR A 168 3.16 -9.77 -7.19
N LEU A 169 2.97 -11.00 -6.69
CA LEU A 169 3.93 -12.11 -6.87
C LEU A 169 4.07 -12.52 -8.34
N ALA A 170 2.98 -12.54 -9.12
CA ALA A 170 3.04 -12.77 -10.56
C ALA A 170 3.93 -11.72 -11.29
N ALA A 171 3.90 -10.46 -10.84
CA ALA A 171 4.81 -9.41 -11.30
C ALA A 171 6.26 -9.55 -10.79
N GLY A 172 6.57 -10.59 -10.00
CA GLY A 172 7.87 -10.84 -9.40
C GLY A 172 8.14 -10.01 -8.13
N ILE A 173 7.12 -9.41 -7.53
CA ILE A 173 7.25 -8.45 -6.44
C ILE A 173 6.73 -9.10 -5.13
N PRO A 174 7.62 -9.46 -4.19
CA PRO A 174 7.23 -10.15 -2.95
C PRO A 174 6.89 -9.22 -1.77
N TRP A 175 6.94 -7.90 -1.93
CA TRP A 175 6.68 -6.94 -0.84
C TRP A 175 5.64 -5.90 -1.25
N ILE A 176 4.56 -5.82 -0.48
CA ILE A 176 3.42 -4.94 -0.74
C ILE A 176 3.36 -3.86 0.36
N PHE A 177 3.29 -2.60 -0.06
CA PHE A 177 3.15 -1.44 0.82
C PHE A 177 1.69 -1.20 1.21
N ASP A 178 1.09 -2.18 1.89
CA ASP A 178 -0.31 -2.20 2.31
C ASP A 178 -0.50 -3.12 3.54
N PRO A 179 -1.44 -2.87 4.48
CA PRO A 179 -2.50 -1.85 4.52
C PRO A 179 -2.16 -0.50 5.14
N VAL A 180 -2.99 0.51 4.82
CA VAL A 180 -3.00 1.80 5.54
C VAL A 180 -3.86 1.66 6.80
N LEU A 181 -3.22 1.80 7.96
CA LEU A 181 -3.82 1.59 9.29
C LEU A 181 -4.08 2.89 10.06
N ASP A 182 -3.84 4.04 9.43
CA ASP A 182 -4.22 5.34 9.96
C ASP A 182 -5.75 5.48 10.12
N ILE A 183 -6.17 6.25 11.13
CA ILE A 183 -7.58 6.49 11.46
C ILE A 183 -7.97 7.90 11.00
N MET A 184 -8.97 7.98 10.12
CA MET A 184 -9.47 9.25 9.60
C MET A 184 -9.94 10.17 10.73
N HIS A 185 -9.29 11.32 10.89
CA HIS A 185 -9.79 12.39 11.77
C HIS A 185 -10.41 13.54 10.98
N ASN A 186 -9.81 13.91 9.85
CA ASN A 186 -10.20 15.06 9.05
C ASN A 186 -10.58 14.65 7.61
N PRO A 187 -11.86 14.79 7.19
CA PRO A 187 -12.31 14.38 5.87
C PRO A 187 -11.75 15.26 4.73
N LEU A 188 -11.04 16.36 5.04
CA LEU A 188 -10.31 17.15 4.06
C LEU A 188 -8.95 16.54 3.66
N TRP A 189 -8.47 15.51 4.38
CA TRP A 189 -7.21 14.85 4.07
C TRP A 189 -7.29 14.13 2.72
N PRO A 190 -6.37 14.37 1.77
CA PRO A 190 -6.40 13.75 0.43
C PRO A 190 -6.15 12.25 0.42
N ARG A 191 -5.91 11.60 1.56
CA ARG A 191 -5.71 10.14 1.67
C ARG A 191 -6.82 9.42 2.45
N VAL A 192 -7.95 10.09 2.74
CA VAL A 192 -9.12 9.50 3.44
C VAL A 192 -9.53 8.14 2.83
N TYR A 193 -9.58 8.06 1.50
CA TYR A 193 -10.04 6.86 0.79
C TYR A 193 -9.12 5.65 1.01
N GLU A 194 -7.84 5.89 1.29
CA GLU A 194 -6.86 4.84 1.59
C GLU A 194 -7.07 4.23 2.98
N THR A 195 -7.84 4.85 3.88
CA THR A 195 -8.07 4.35 5.24
C THR A 195 -9.32 3.48 5.36
N PHE A 196 -9.43 2.69 6.43
CA PHE A 196 -10.68 2.02 6.83
C PHE A 196 -11.69 2.95 7.54
N GLY A 197 -11.55 4.27 7.45
CA GLY A 197 -12.43 5.26 8.07
C GLY A 197 -12.01 5.72 9.48
N GLU A 198 -12.99 6.16 10.28
CA GLU A 198 -12.78 6.86 11.55
C GLU A 198 -12.78 5.99 12.82
N ASP A 199 -13.10 4.68 12.72
CA ASP A 199 -13.19 3.79 13.87
C ASP A 199 -11.94 2.91 14.04
N PRO A 200 -11.18 3.04 15.15
CA PRO A 200 -10.02 2.20 15.44
C PRO A 200 -10.31 0.70 15.46
N TYR A 201 -11.51 0.29 15.89
CA TYR A 201 -11.86 -1.13 15.97
C TYR A 201 -12.12 -1.74 14.60
N LEU A 202 -12.91 -1.07 13.74
CA LEU A 202 -13.13 -1.47 12.35
C LEU A 202 -11.80 -1.54 11.58
N ALA A 203 -10.95 -0.51 11.69
CA ALA A 203 -9.62 -0.51 11.08
C ALA A 203 -8.73 -1.66 11.59
N SER A 204 -8.79 -1.99 12.88
CA SER A 204 -8.09 -3.14 13.46
C SER A 204 -8.55 -4.48 12.86
N VAL A 205 -9.87 -4.68 12.72
CA VAL A 205 -10.46 -5.91 12.18
C VAL A 205 -10.17 -6.07 10.69
N MET A 206 -10.34 -5.01 9.91
CA MET A 206 -10.16 -4.99 8.46
C MET A 206 -8.67 -5.08 8.08
N GLY A 207 -7.83 -4.24 8.66
CA GLY A 207 -6.39 -4.23 8.42
C GLY A 207 -5.74 -5.58 8.76
N ALA A 208 -6.12 -6.19 9.88
CA ALA A 208 -5.64 -7.54 10.22
C ALA A 208 -6.12 -8.60 9.22
N ALA A 209 -7.28 -8.44 8.58
CA ALA A 209 -7.74 -9.34 7.53
C ALA A 209 -6.93 -9.19 6.23
N VAL A 210 -6.66 -7.95 5.79
CA VAL A 210 -5.78 -7.66 4.65
C VAL A 210 -4.38 -8.25 4.87
N VAL A 211 -3.78 -8.06 6.04
CA VAL A 211 -2.45 -8.62 6.38
C VAL A 211 -2.44 -10.15 6.27
N ARG A 212 -3.48 -10.84 6.80
CA ARG A 212 -3.60 -12.30 6.66
C ARG A 212 -3.78 -12.73 5.20
N GLY A 213 -4.52 -11.95 4.41
CA GLY A 213 -4.71 -12.19 2.97
C GLY A 213 -3.39 -12.06 2.22
N ILE A 214 -2.71 -10.92 2.37
CA ILE A 214 -1.44 -10.63 1.69
C ILE A 214 -0.37 -11.68 2.05
N GLN A 215 -0.23 -12.06 3.31
CA GLN A 215 0.83 -12.98 3.74
C GLN A 215 0.44 -14.47 3.60
N SER A 216 -0.73 -14.79 3.05
CA SER A 216 -1.25 -16.17 2.98
C SER A 216 -0.42 -17.14 2.13
N TYR A 217 0.34 -16.62 1.15
CA TYR A 217 1.25 -17.41 0.32
C TYR A 217 2.57 -17.76 1.02
N ASN A 218 2.94 -17.07 2.10
CA ASN A 218 4.26 -17.10 2.75
C ASN A 218 5.44 -16.61 1.88
N GLU A 219 5.21 -16.29 0.60
CA GLU A 219 6.19 -15.69 -0.33
C GLU A 219 6.06 -14.15 -0.41
N SER A 220 5.01 -13.59 0.22
CA SER A 220 4.63 -12.18 0.17
C SER A 220 4.57 -11.52 1.57
N ALA A 221 5.05 -10.28 1.67
CA ALA A 221 5.03 -9.48 2.89
C ALA A 221 4.06 -8.29 2.80
N ALA A 222 3.26 -8.11 3.84
CA ALA A 222 2.43 -6.92 4.06
C ALA A 222 3.22 -5.86 4.86
N CYS A 223 2.84 -4.60 4.69
CA CYS A 223 3.48 -3.44 5.32
C CYS A 223 2.43 -2.53 5.96
N MET A 224 2.42 -2.43 7.29
CA MET A 224 1.59 -1.40 7.94
C MET A 224 2.11 -0.01 7.59
N LYS A 225 1.23 0.88 7.11
CA LYS A 225 1.58 2.28 6.90
C LYS A 225 0.48 3.23 7.39
N HIS A 226 0.76 4.47 7.76
CA HIS A 226 2.09 5.10 7.87
C HIS A 226 2.36 5.35 9.36
N TRP A 227 3.19 4.52 9.98
CA TRP A 227 3.43 4.52 11.44
C TRP A 227 4.01 5.86 11.89
N ILE A 228 3.30 6.70 12.66
CA ILE A 228 1.91 6.57 13.13
C ILE A 228 1.24 7.94 13.22
N ALA A 229 -0.10 7.96 13.21
CA ALA A 229 -0.95 9.13 13.45
C ALA A 229 -0.94 10.19 12.33
N TYR A 230 -0.71 9.75 11.09
CA TYR A 230 -0.62 10.62 9.92
C TYR A 230 -1.97 11.33 9.65
N ALA A 231 -3.07 10.57 9.69
CA ALA A 231 -4.43 11.03 9.39
C ALA A 231 -5.10 11.91 10.47
N TRP A 232 -4.34 12.43 11.45
CA TRP A 232 -4.85 13.44 12.39
C TRP A 232 -4.93 14.84 11.77
N ASN A 233 -3.95 15.14 10.90
CA ASN A 233 -3.77 16.36 10.11
C ASN A 233 -4.78 17.52 10.38
N PRO A 234 -4.47 18.43 11.34
CA PRO A 234 -5.47 19.34 11.90
C PRO A 234 -5.99 20.39 10.92
N THR A 235 -5.26 20.68 9.84
CA THR A 235 -5.69 21.63 8.79
C THR A 235 -6.39 20.99 7.60
N GLY A 236 -6.27 19.67 7.41
CA GLY A 236 -6.73 18.97 6.20
C GLY A 236 -5.64 18.79 5.14
N HIS A 237 -4.56 19.58 5.19
CA HIS A 237 -3.43 19.39 4.30
C HIS A 237 -2.70 18.10 4.58
N ASP A 238 -2.09 17.51 3.55
CA ASP A 238 -1.17 16.40 3.74
C ASP A 238 0.15 16.87 4.37
N LYS A 239 0.84 15.96 5.08
CA LYS A 239 2.15 16.17 5.71
C LYS A 239 2.18 17.29 6.77
N ASP A 240 1.01 17.70 7.28
CA ASP A 240 0.87 18.70 8.35
C ASP A 240 1.30 18.17 9.73
N GLY A 241 1.84 19.06 10.57
CA GLY A 241 2.35 18.73 11.88
C GLY A 241 1.25 18.37 12.89
N VAL A 242 1.44 17.30 13.64
CA VAL A 242 0.47 16.77 14.60
C VAL A 242 0.86 17.12 16.03
N THR A 243 -0.09 17.62 16.81
CA THR A 243 0.03 17.76 18.28
C THR A 243 -1.03 16.90 18.93
N MET A 244 -0.63 15.92 19.73
CA MET A 244 -1.51 14.86 20.24
C MET A 244 -1.04 14.37 21.61
N SER A 245 -1.98 14.00 22.49
CA SER A 245 -1.62 13.36 23.75
C SER A 245 -1.27 11.88 23.56
N ASP A 246 -0.46 11.33 24.46
CA ASP A 246 -0.19 9.88 24.47
C ASP A 246 -1.45 9.04 24.66
N PHE A 247 -2.48 9.61 25.32
CA PHE A 247 -3.76 8.93 25.47
C PHE A 247 -4.46 8.77 24.12
N ASP A 248 -4.57 9.84 23.33
CA ASP A 248 -5.24 9.79 22.03
C ASP A 248 -4.44 8.93 21.04
N LEU A 249 -3.10 9.03 21.05
CA LEU A 249 -2.24 8.21 20.20
C LEU A 249 -2.39 6.70 20.50
N LEU A 250 -2.43 6.31 21.78
CA LEU A 250 -2.51 4.91 22.18
C LEU A 250 -3.93 4.32 22.13
N ASN A 251 -4.98 5.14 22.19
CA ASN A 251 -6.37 4.65 22.16
C ASN A 251 -7.03 4.81 20.77
N THR A 252 -6.57 5.74 19.94
CA THR A 252 -7.12 5.95 18.59
C THR A 252 -6.24 5.31 17.52
N TYR A 253 -4.96 5.66 17.43
CA TYR A 253 -4.12 5.25 16.30
C TYR A 253 -3.42 3.91 16.51
N PHE A 254 -2.84 3.68 17.68
CA PHE A 254 -2.11 2.44 17.99
C PHE A 254 -2.88 1.10 17.83
N PRO A 255 -4.20 1.00 18.09
CA PRO A 255 -4.91 -0.28 18.04
C PRO A 255 -4.83 -1.03 16.69
N SER A 256 -4.94 -0.31 15.56
CA SER A 256 -4.93 -0.91 14.22
C SER A 256 -3.56 -1.52 13.88
N PHE A 257 -2.48 -0.76 14.10
CA PHE A 257 -1.10 -1.23 13.93
C PHE A 257 -0.80 -2.41 14.88
N LYS A 258 -1.26 -2.35 16.14
CA LYS A 258 -1.14 -3.49 17.06
C LYS A 258 -1.86 -4.73 16.53
N ALA A 259 -3.08 -4.59 16.03
CA ALA A 259 -3.85 -5.72 15.50
C ALA A 259 -3.18 -6.38 14.28
N ALA A 260 -2.50 -5.60 13.43
CA ALA A 260 -1.68 -6.12 12.35
C ALA A 260 -0.44 -6.90 12.87
N VAL A 261 0.28 -6.35 13.85
CA VAL A 261 1.41 -7.06 14.48
C VAL A 261 0.98 -8.34 15.20
N ASP A 262 -0.17 -8.33 15.88
CA ASP A 262 -0.74 -9.49 16.57
C ASP A 262 -1.07 -10.67 15.61
N VAL A 263 -1.31 -10.40 14.32
CA VAL A 263 -1.52 -11.43 13.28
C VAL A 263 -0.26 -11.77 12.47
N GLY A 264 0.92 -11.32 12.92
CA GLY A 264 2.21 -11.72 12.34
C GLY A 264 2.67 -10.90 11.14
N LEU A 265 2.29 -9.61 11.06
CA LEU A 265 2.80 -8.65 10.07
C LEU A 265 4.34 -8.67 9.97
N LEU A 266 4.86 -8.66 8.74
CA LEU A 266 6.30 -8.77 8.47
C LEU A 266 7.04 -7.42 8.37
N THR A 267 6.41 -6.34 7.88
CA THR A 267 7.06 -5.02 7.76
C THR A 267 6.17 -3.85 8.17
N GLY A 268 6.77 -2.68 8.37
CA GLY A 268 6.07 -1.41 8.54
C GLY A 268 6.82 -0.26 7.87
N MET A 269 6.08 0.79 7.53
CA MET A 269 6.58 2.03 6.96
C MET A 269 6.26 3.17 7.93
N GLU A 270 7.21 4.10 8.12
CA GLU A 270 6.98 5.31 8.90
C GLU A 270 6.34 6.44 8.06
N ASN A 271 6.42 7.73 8.43
CA ASN A 271 5.61 8.76 7.78
C ASN A 271 6.23 10.17 7.81
N TYR A 272 5.72 11.04 6.93
CA TYR A 272 6.24 12.39 6.68
C TYR A 272 6.06 13.42 7.79
N ILE A 273 5.27 13.15 8.85
CA ILE A 273 4.84 14.20 9.78
C ILE A 273 5.80 14.36 10.97
N SER A 274 5.64 15.48 11.68
CA SER A 274 6.14 15.61 13.04
C SER A 274 5.02 15.38 14.05
N VAL A 275 5.31 14.61 15.11
CA VAL A 275 4.39 14.43 16.24
C VAL A 275 4.97 15.15 17.45
N ASN A 276 4.21 16.09 17.99
CA ASN A 276 4.60 17.00 19.07
C ASN A 276 5.93 17.74 18.77
N GLY A 277 6.14 18.11 17.51
CA GLY A 277 7.31 18.87 17.05
C GLY A 277 8.57 18.05 16.77
N VAL A 278 8.48 16.71 16.74
CA VAL A 278 9.59 15.81 16.38
C VAL A 278 9.20 14.98 15.15
N PRO A 279 9.89 15.14 14.00
CA PRO A 279 9.67 14.35 12.78
C PRO A 279 9.77 12.85 13.06
N ILE A 280 8.88 12.04 12.47
CA ILE A 280 8.84 10.60 12.77
C ILE A 280 10.17 9.91 12.47
N VAL A 281 10.82 10.18 11.33
CA VAL A 281 12.09 9.54 10.94
C VAL A 281 13.28 9.85 11.86
N GLU A 282 13.12 10.71 12.87
CA GLU A 282 14.07 10.89 13.99
C GLU A 282 13.47 10.68 15.40
N ASN A 283 12.22 10.21 15.50
CA ASN A 283 11.47 10.14 16.75
C ASN A 283 11.76 8.87 17.58
N THR A 284 12.72 8.97 18.50
CA THR A 284 13.07 7.88 19.45
C THR A 284 11.88 7.34 20.27
N LYS A 285 10.90 8.19 20.60
CA LYS A 285 9.74 7.75 21.39
C LYS A 285 8.88 6.78 20.56
N LEU A 286 8.55 7.15 19.34
CA LEU A 286 7.61 6.39 18.52
C LEU A 286 8.29 5.24 17.76
N LEU A 287 9.53 5.41 17.27
CA LEU A 287 10.24 4.36 16.51
C LEU A 287 11.17 3.46 17.34
N LYS A 288 11.54 3.80 18.58
CA LYS A 288 12.25 2.85 19.47
C LYS A 288 11.38 2.41 20.63
N THR A 289 10.87 3.36 21.42
CA THR A 289 10.18 3.02 22.68
C THR A 289 8.87 2.31 22.40
N LEU A 290 7.93 2.97 21.71
CA LEU A 290 6.63 2.39 21.40
C LEU A 290 6.74 1.18 20.48
N LEU A 291 7.44 1.31 19.35
CA LEU A 291 7.51 0.25 18.34
C LEU A 291 8.27 -1.01 18.81
N ARG A 292 9.46 -0.86 19.40
CA ARG A 292 10.37 -2.00 19.67
C ARG A 292 10.35 -2.47 21.12
N ASN A 293 10.14 -1.57 22.08
CA ASN A 293 10.12 -1.96 23.50
C ASN A 293 8.70 -2.32 23.96
N ASP A 294 7.71 -1.50 23.63
CA ASP A 294 6.35 -1.64 24.16
C ASP A 294 5.46 -2.56 23.28
N LEU A 295 5.46 -2.36 21.96
CA LEU A 295 4.76 -3.22 20.99
C LEU A 295 5.55 -4.49 20.63
N GLN A 296 6.86 -4.49 20.87
CA GLN A 296 7.77 -5.60 20.54
C GLN A 296 7.75 -6.00 19.05
N PHE A 297 7.56 -5.04 18.13
CA PHE A 297 7.58 -5.34 16.69
C PHE A 297 8.98 -5.78 16.24
N GLU A 298 9.10 -7.04 15.81
CA GLU A 298 10.37 -7.62 15.35
C GLU A 298 10.63 -7.45 13.85
N GLY A 299 9.59 -7.17 13.05
CA GLY A 299 9.65 -7.03 11.60
C GLY A 299 10.47 -5.83 11.09
N LEU A 300 10.62 -5.72 9.78
CA LEU A 300 11.41 -4.65 9.16
C LEU A 300 10.68 -3.30 9.19
N MET A 301 11.37 -2.21 9.51
CA MET A 301 10.90 -0.85 9.28
C MET A 301 11.61 -0.18 8.11
N VAL A 302 10.84 0.31 7.15
CA VAL A 302 11.32 1.17 6.05
C VAL A 302 10.89 2.62 6.26
N THR A 303 11.65 3.58 5.73
CA THR A 303 11.18 4.97 5.64
C THR A 303 10.10 5.11 4.58
N ASP A 304 9.29 6.15 4.69
CA ASP A 304 8.55 6.64 3.53
C ASP A 304 9.51 7.38 2.57
N TYR A 305 9.01 7.82 1.42
CA TYR A 305 9.78 8.33 0.29
C TYR A 305 10.62 9.57 0.66
N GLY A 306 11.94 9.40 0.78
CA GLY A 306 12.88 10.50 1.02
C GLY A 306 12.83 11.15 2.41
N GLU A 307 12.12 10.59 3.40
CA GLU A 307 11.90 11.22 4.73
C GLU A 307 13.20 11.61 5.44
N ILE A 308 14.27 10.80 5.34
CA ILE A 308 15.59 11.18 5.90
C ILE A 308 16.06 12.51 5.33
N ASN A 309 15.97 12.73 4.01
CA ASN A 309 16.37 14.01 3.40
C ASN A 309 15.40 15.15 3.76
N ALA A 310 14.14 14.83 4.11
CA ALA A 310 13.16 15.80 4.60
C ALA A 310 13.56 16.43 5.94
N LEU A 311 14.33 15.75 6.81
CA LEU A 311 14.92 16.36 8.02
C LEU A 311 15.72 17.64 7.71
N GLN A 312 16.40 17.69 6.57
CA GLN A 312 17.11 18.89 6.11
C GLN A 312 16.24 19.80 5.24
N ASN A 313 15.51 19.23 4.26
CA ASN A 313 14.88 20.02 3.19
C ASN A 313 13.48 20.55 3.56
N PHE A 314 12.78 19.91 4.50
CA PHE A 314 11.40 20.23 4.90
C PHE A 314 11.32 20.60 6.38
N HIS A 315 11.61 19.66 7.29
CA HIS A 315 11.51 19.83 8.76
C HIS A 315 12.54 20.81 9.35
N ARG A 316 13.68 20.99 8.67
CA ARG A 316 14.80 21.87 9.06
C ARG A 316 15.44 21.54 10.42
N THR A 317 15.35 20.29 10.87
CA THR A 317 16.02 19.83 12.11
C THR A 317 17.48 19.47 11.87
N ALA A 318 17.85 19.05 10.65
CA ALA A 318 19.22 18.81 10.22
C ALA A 318 19.75 19.92 9.28
N ARG A 319 21.06 20.17 9.30
CA ARG A 319 21.75 21.17 8.44
C ARG A 319 22.24 20.57 7.13
N THR A 320 22.44 19.25 7.07
CA THR A 320 22.96 18.51 5.90
C THR A 320 22.36 17.10 5.83
N GLU A 321 22.32 16.50 4.63
CA GLU A 321 21.88 15.11 4.40
C GLU A 321 22.65 14.09 5.26
N ASN A 322 23.95 14.33 5.49
CA ASN A 322 24.77 13.48 6.36
C ASN A 322 24.32 13.57 7.83
N GLU A 323 24.00 14.77 8.32
CA GLU A 323 23.49 14.99 9.68
C GLU A 323 22.08 14.41 9.84
N ALA A 324 21.26 14.51 8.80
CA ALA A 324 19.94 13.88 8.75
C ALA A 324 20.02 12.35 8.83
N THR A 325 20.86 11.74 8.00
CA THR A 325 21.13 10.29 8.00
C THR A 325 21.61 9.83 9.39
N LYS A 326 22.53 10.60 9.99
CA LYS A 326 23.01 10.38 11.36
C LYS A 326 21.88 10.44 12.39
N PHE A 327 21.06 11.49 12.37
CA PHE A 327 19.96 11.65 13.31
C PHE A 327 18.95 10.50 13.21
N SER A 328 18.57 10.09 12.01
CA SER A 328 17.65 8.96 11.85
C SER A 328 18.23 7.66 12.42
N LEU A 329 19.47 7.27 12.04
CA LEU A 329 20.08 6.01 12.44
C LEU A 329 20.43 5.96 13.94
N GLU A 330 20.90 7.06 14.53
CA GLU A 330 21.17 7.17 15.97
C GLU A 330 19.87 7.14 16.79
N ARG A 331 18.81 7.83 16.34
CA ARG A 331 17.60 8.09 17.15
C ARG A 331 16.51 7.03 16.98
N THR A 332 16.44 6.34 15.84
CA THR A 332 15.30 5.46 15.49
C THR A 332 15.68 3.98 15.33
N SER A 333 14.67 3.13 15.11
CA SER A 333 14.87 1.72 14.76
C SER A 333 14.66 1.42 13.27
N ILE A 334 14.82 2.43 12.39
CA ILE A 334 14.70 2.25 10.94
C ILE A 334 15.73 1.23 10.45
N ASP A 335 15.26 0.31 9.60
CA ASP A 335 16.05 -0.79 9.07
C ASP A 335 16.41 -0.60 7.60
N MET A 336 15.62 0.19 6.86
CA MET A 336 15.83 0.48 5.43
C MET A 336 15.39 1.90 5.08
N SER A 337 16.16 2.60 4.25
CA SER A 337 15.85 3.94 3.74
C SER A 337 15.35 3.87 2.30
N MET A 338 14.14 4.35 2.08
CA MET A 338 13.59 4.68 0.76
C MET A 338 14.20 6.00 0.26
N VAL A 339 15.50 5.97 -0.08
CA VAL A 339 16.24 7.13 -0.62
C VAL A 339 15.84 7.46 -2.06
N ALA A 340 15.19 6.51 -2.74
CA ALA A 340 14.59 6.63 -4.05
C ALA A 340 15.59 6.78 -5.21
N SER A 341 16.13 7.97 -5.50
CA SER A 341 16.82 8.24 -6.79
C SER A 341 18.35 8.35 -6.72
N ASP A 342 18.97 8.29 -5.54
CA ASP A 342 20.41 8.51 -5.38
C ASP A 342 21.05 7.70 -4.24
N LEU A 343 22.29 8.03 -3.88
CA LEU A 343 23.09 7.37 -2.85
C LEU A 343 23.35 8.28 -1.63
N SER A 344 22.57 9.33 -1.41
CA SER A 344 22.71 10.26 -0.27
C SER A 344 22.72 9.53 1.07
N PHE A 345 21.74 8.64 1.31
CA PHE A 345 21.70 7.77 2.49
C PHE A 345 22.93 6.84 2.61
N THR A 346 23.34 6.18 1.51
CA THR A 346 24.53 5.31 1.48
C THR A 346 25.79 6.08 1.86
N ASN A 347 25.97 7.28 1.29
CA ASN A 347 27.10 8.16 1.55
C ASN A 347 27.09 8.70 2.99
N GLY A 348 25.93 9.12 3.49
CA GLY A 348 25.76 9.58 4.87
C GLY A 348 26.02 8.48 5.89
N THR A 349 25.60 7.25 5.61
CA THR A 349 25.84 6.08 6.48
C THR A 349 27.31 5.67 6.48
N ASN A 350 27.98 5.67 5.32
CA ASN A 350 29.43 5.44 5.25
C ASN A 350 30.20 6.48 6.07
N LYS A 351 29.84 7.76 5.92
CA LYS A 351 30.45 8.84 6.71
C LYS A 351 30.17 8.71 8.21
N LEU A 352 28.96 8.28 8.60
CA LEU A 352 28.64 7.97 9.99
C LEU A 352 29.56 6.88 10.55
N LEU A 353 29.82 5.81 9.79
CA LEU A 353 30.74 4.74 10.20
C LEU A 353 32.21 5.17 10.27
N GLU A 354 32.62 6.19 9.50
CA GLU A 354 33.94 6.82 9.63
C GLU A 354 34.06 7.69 10.90
N GLU A 355 32.98 8.38 11.28
CA GLU A 355 32.92 9.24 12.48
C GLU A 355 32.69 8.45 13.78
N ASP A 356 31.86 7.40 13.73
CA ASP A 356 31.50 6.52 14.82
C ASP A 356 31.39 5.03 14.36
N PRO A 357 32.49 4.26 14.48
CA PRO A 357 32.49 2.84 14.16
C PRO A 357 31.59 1.98 15.07
N GLU A 358 31.20 2.44 16.26
CA GLU A 358 30.36 1.65 17.19
C GLU A 358 28.91 1.51 16.67
N THR A 359 28.45 2.46 15.85
CA THR A 359 27.16 2.39 15.15
C THR A 359 27.01 1.15 14.25
N LEU A 360 28.10 0.50 13.81
CA LEU A 360 28.04 -0.68 12.94
C LEU A 360 27.18 -1.82 13.51
N ASP A 361 27.20 -2.05 14.82
CA ASP A 361 26.40 -3.13 15.43
C ASP A 361 24.90 -2.78 15.46
N ARG A 362 24.54 -1.50 15.53
CA ARG A 362 23.15 -1.05 15.32
C ARG A 362 22.72 -1.29 13.88
N LEU A 363 23.57 -1.03 12.88
CA LEU A 363 23.26 -1.30 11.47
C LEU A 363 23.13 -2.80 11.19
N LYS A 364 24.00 -3.64 11.76
CA LYS A 364 23.84 -5.11 11.70
C LYS A 364 22.49 -5.55 12.26
N ALA A 365 22.03 -4.97 13.37
CA ALA A 365 20.70 -5.28 13.92
C ALA A 365 19.54 -4.89 12.97
N SER A 366 19.73 -3.86 12.12
CA SER A 366 18.79 -3.55 11.02
C SER A 366 18.86 -4.60 9.91
N VAL A 367 20.06 -4.88 9.41
CA VAL A 367 20.28 -5.81 8.31
C VAL A 367 19.84 -7.23 8.67
N ARG A 368 19.97 -7.64 9.94
CA ARG A 368 19.36 -8.90 10.42
C ARG A 368 17.88 -8.99 10.05
N ARG A 369 17.10 -7.92 10.21
CA ARG A 369 15.67 -7.89 9.85
C ARG A 369 15.45 -7.95 8.34
N VAL A 370 16.28 -7.25 7.57
CA VAL A 370 16.27 -7.31 6.09
C VAL A 370 16.51 -8.73 5.59
N ILE A 371 17.56 -9.40 6.07
CA ILE A 371 17.91 -10.77 5.67
C ILE A 371 16.87 -11.78 6.17
N LYS A 372 16.36 -11.59 7.40
CA LYS A 372 15.29 -12.42 8.00
C LYS A 372 13.99 -12.32 7.20
N LEU A 373 13.63 -11.14 6.71
CA LEU A 373 12.49 -10.96 5.80
C LEU A 373 12.71 -11.74 4.49
N LYS A 374 13.85 -11.54 3.82
CA LYS A 374 14.18 -12.24 2.57
C LYS A 374 14.20 -13.76 2.70
N LEU A 375 14.65 -14.27 3.84
CA LEU A 375 14.60 -15.69 4.19
C LEU A 375 13.18 -16.19 4.42
N LYS A 376 12.35 -15.46 5.18
CA LYS A 376 10.93 -15.81 5.41
C LYS A 376 10.12 -15.89 4.12
N LEU A 377 10.44 -15.02 3.15
CA LEU A 377 9.83 -14.97 1.81
C LEU A 377 10.48 -15.95 0.81
N GLY A 378 11.40 -16.82 1.23
CA GLY A 378 12.02 -17.83 0.38
C GLY A 378 13.01 -17.30 -0.68
N LEU A 379 13.36 -16.00 -0.67
CA LEU A 379 14.10 -15.35 -1.77
C LEU A 379 15.54 -15.85 -1.96
N TYR A 380 16.08 -16.55 -0.97
CA TYR A 380 17.37 -17.23 -1.06
C TYR A 380 17.30 -18.57 -1.79
N ASP A 381 16.13 -19.23 -1.79
CA ASP A 381 15.89 -20.49 -2.48
C ASP A 381 15.28 -20.24 -3.88
N ASN A 382 14.33 -19.30 -3.98
CA ASN A 382 13.78 -18.79 -5.23
C ASN A 382 13.80 -17.24 -5.27
N PRO A 383 14.76 -16.61 -5.98
CA PRO A 383 14.87 -15.15 -6.02
C PRO A 383 13.77 -14.43 -6.81
N MET A 384 12.87 -15.15 -7.49
CA MET A 384 11.77 -14.60 -8.30
C MET A 384 10.51 -15.49 -8.16
N PRO A 385 9.83 -15.51 -6.99
CA PRO A 385 8.61 -16.29 -6.80
C PRO A 385 7.46 -15.86 -7.72
N GLY A 386 6.41 -16.69 -7.81
CA GLY A 386 5.13 -16.35 -8.43
C GLY A 386 5.01 -16.51 -9.96
N GLU A 387 5.91 -17.22 -10.63
CA GLU A 387 5.77 -17.51 -12.07
C GLU A 387 4.50 -18.32 -12.37
N GLU A 388 4.16 -19.24 -11.47
CA GLU A 388 2.98 -20.09 -11.50
C GLU A 388 1.65 -19.34 -11.45
N TYR A 389 1.66 -18.06 -11.05
CA TYR A 389 0.47 -17.24 -10.90
C TYR A 389 0.15 -16.38 -12.13
N ILE A 390 1.05 -16.27 -13.12
CA ILE A 390 0.88 -15.39 -14.28
C ILE A 390 -0.41 -15.71 -15.05
N ASP A 391 -0.70 -16.99 -15.30
CA ASP A 391 -1.91 -17.42 -16.02
C ASP A 391 -3.21 -17.23 -15.20
N MET A 392 -3.12 -16.81 -13.92
CA MET A 392 -4.26 -16.52 -13.06
C MET A 392 -4.59 -15.02 -12.98
N VAL A 393 -3.72 -14.13 -13.47
CA VAL A 393 -3.90 -12.68 -13.43
C VAL A 393 -5.13 -12.27 -14.24
N GLY A 394 -5.98 -11.42 -13.66
CA GLY A 394 -7.13 -10.88 -14.39
C GLY A 394 -8.22 -11.90 -14.71
N ASN A 395 -8.39 -12.96 -13.90
CA ASN A 395 -9.35 -14.02 -14.23
C ASN A 395 -10.79 -13.68 -13.76
N ASP A 396 -11.78 -14.30 -14.39
CA ASP A 396 -13.21 -14.06 -14.14
C ASP A 396 -13.64 -14.18 -12.66
N ASN A 397 -12.98 -15.03 -11.85
CA ASN A 397 -13.29 -15.18 -10.43
C ASN A 397 -12.81 -13.96 -9.62
N ASP A 398 -11.67 -13.37 -10.00
CA ASP A 398 -11.17 -12.16 -9.33
C ASP A 398 -12.04 -10.96 -9.69
N VAL A 399 -12.47 -10.87 -10.95
CA VAL A 399 -13.44 -9.85 -11.42
C VAL A 399 -14.77 -10.01 -10.67
N ALA A 400 -15.22 -11.24 -10.42
CA ALA A 400 -16.40 -11.51 -9.60
C ALA A 400 -16.19 -11.09 -8.13
N ALA A 401 -15.03 -11.39 -7.53
CA ALA A 401 -14.71 -11.00 -6.15
C ALA A 401 -14.65 -9.47 -5.97
N ALA A 402 -14.02 -8.76 -6.90
CA ALA A 402 -13.99 -7.30 -6.90
C ALA A 402 -15.40 -6.68 -7.08
N LEU A 403 -16.23 -7.29 -7.94
CA LEU A 403 -17.62 -6.88 -8.13
C LEU A 403 -18.50 -7.12 -6.90
N ASP A 404 -18.29 -8.21 -6.17
CA ASP A 404 -19.01 -8.49 -4.91
C ASP A 404 -18.55 -7.55 -3.78
N GLY A 405 -17.25 -7.27 -3.67
CA GLY A 405 -16.73 -6.20 -2.81
C GLY A 405 -17.32 -4.82 -3.13
N ALA A 406 -17.38 -4.47 -4.41
CA ALA A 406 -18.02 -3.22 -4.86
C ALA A 406 -19.50 -3.17 -4.48
N ARG A 407 -20.26 -4.27 -4.65
CA ARG A 407 -21.67 -4.38 -4.26
C ARG A 407 -21.91 -4.20 -2.76
N GLU A 408 -21.12 -4.86 -1.91
CA GLU A 408 -21.24 -4.75 -0.45
C GLU A 408 -20.79 -3.37 0.07
N SER A 409 -19.95 -2.63 -0.67
CA SER A 409 -19.50 -1.29 -0.28
C SER A 409 -20.52 -0.16 -0.50
N ILE A 410 -21.65 -0.41 -1.18
CA ILE A 410 -22.61 0.66 -1.54
C ILE A 410 -23.49 1.03 -0.34
N VAL A 411 -23.20 2.19 0.26
CA VAL A 411 -24.02 2.76 1.36
C VAL A 411 -25.23 3.53 0.81
N LEU A 412 -26.43 2.98 1.00
CA LEU A 412 -27.69 3.64 0.62
C LEU A 412 -28.09 4.73 1.62
N LEU A 413 -27.63 5.96 1.41
CA LEU A 413 -27.88 7.11 2.30
C LEU A 413 -29.35 7.58 2.32
N GLN A 414 -30.08 7.48 1.19
CA GLN A 414 -31.46 7.94 1.09
C GLN A 414 -32.25 7.15 0.04
N ASN A 415 -33.48 6.75 0.38
CA ASN A 415 -34.43 6.11 -0.55
C ASN A 415 -35.87 6.60 -0.31
N ASN A 416 -36.12 7.88 -0.62
CA ASN A 416 -37.45 8.48 -0.46
C ASN A 416 -38.49 7.70 -1.30
N ASN A 417 -39.69 7.51 -0.75
CA ASN A 417 -40.81 6.80 -1.38
C ASN A 417 -40.50 5.35 -1.83
N SER A 418 -39.39 4.74 -1.40
CA SER A 418 -38.90 3.45 -1.91
C SER A 418 -38.66 3.46 -3.44
N THR A 419 -38.15 4.56 -3.99
CA THR A 419 -37.80 4.70 -5.41
C THR A 419 -36.86 3.61 -5.91
N LEU A 420 -35.86 3.22 -5.11
CA LEU A 420 -34.97 2.11 -5.42
C LEU A 420 -35.50 0.79 -4.82
N PRO A 421 -35.37 -0.34 -5.54
CA PRO A 421 -34.70 -0.52 -6.82
C PRO A 421 -35.55 -0.11 -8.04
N LEU A 422 -34.92 0.43 -9.08
CA LEU A 422 -35.58 0.74 -10.35
C LEU A 422 -35.94 -0.54 -11.11
N ALA A 423 -37.04 -0.52 -11.86
CA ALA A 423 -37.37 -1.58 -12.80
C ALA A 423 -36.39 -1.59 -13.99
N LYS A 424 -35.98 -2.78 -14.47
CA LYS A 424 -35.07 -2.92 -15.64
C LYS A 424 -35.62 -2.32 -16.95
N SER A 425 -36.93 -2.08 -17.01
CA SER A 425 -37.62 -1.46 -18.14
C SER A 425 -37.89 0.03 -17.96
N ALA A 426 -37.48 0.63 -16.82
CA ALA A 426 -37.67 2.05 -16.57
C ALA A 426 -36.83 2.89 -17.55
N SER A 427 -37.40 3.98 -18.06
CA SER A 427 -36.62 4.92 -18.89
C SER A 427 -35.76 5.80 -17.98
N VAL A 428 -34.45 5.82 -18.23
CA VAL A 428 -33.47 6.53 -17.41
C VAL A 428 -32.70 7.54 -18.25
N PHE A 429 -32.64 8.78 -17.77
CA PHE A 429 -31.65 9.75 -18.20
C PHE A 429 -30.40 9.61 -17.31
N LEU A 430 -29.28 9.20 -17.88
CA LEU A 430 -27.99 9.10 -17.20
C LEU A 430 -27.14 10.34 -17.50
N THR A 431 -26.58 10.96 -16.48
CA THR A 431 -25.76 12.17 -16.57
C THR A 431 -24.64 12.20 -15.52
N GLY A 432 -23.73 13.15 -15.64
CA GLY A 432 -22.66 13.42 -14.68
C GLY A 432 -21.28 12.97 -15.18
N PRO A 433 -20.19 13.63 -14.72
CA PRO A 433 -18.85 13.47 -15.28
C PRO A 433 -18.22 12.10 -15.06
N ILE A 434 -18.69 11.34 -14.08
CA ILE A 434 -18.13 10.02 -13.71
C ILE A 434 -18.93 8.87 -14.35
N ALA A 435 -20.13 9.15 -14.90
CA ALA A 435 -21.05 8.13 -15.38
C ALA A 435 -20.47 7.18 -16.45
N HIS A 436 -19.50 7.64 -17.24
CA HIS A 436 -18.81 6.83 -18.25
C HIS A 436 -17.27 6.99 -18.17
N ASP A 437 -16.75 6.98 -16.95
CA ASP A 437 -15.31 7.16 -16.67
C ASP A 437 -14.86 6.15 -15.61
N ILE A 438 -14.19 5.07 -16.02
CA ILE A 438 -13.72 4.01 -15.12
C ILE A 438 -12.61 4.54 -14.21
N GLY A 439 -11.68 5.32 -14.75
CA GLY A 439 -10.59 5.90 -13.99
C GLY A 439 -11.04 6.74 -12.80
N ARG A 440 -12.05 7.60 -13.00
CA ARG A 440 -12.69 8.36 -11.90
C ARG A 440 -13.47 7.51 -10.90
N GLN A 441 -13.84 6.27 -11.22
CA GLN A 441 -14.42 5.33 -10.25
C GLN A 441 -13.35 4.62 -9.42
N CYS A 442 -12.12 4.47 -9.93
CA CYS A 442 -11.01 3.84 -9.20
C CYS A 442 -10.27 4.83 -8.28
N GLY A 443 -10.08 6.08 -8.72
CA GLY A 443 -9.40 7.12 -7.96
C GLY A 443 -7.87 7.10 -8.11
N GLY A 444 -7.16 7.55 -7.07
CA GLY A 444 -5.70 7.50 -6.99
C GLY A 444 -5.15 6.08 -6.91
N TRP A 445 -3.81 5.95 -6.91
CA TRP A 445 -3.07 4.69 -6.87
C TRP A 445 -3.43 3.68 -7.99
N THR A 446 -4.12 4.13 -9.03
CA THR A 446 -4.59 3.30 -10.15
C THR A 446 -3.89 3.67 -11.44
N LEU A 447 -3.04 2.78 -11.95
CA LEU A 447 -2.15 2.89 -13.13
C LEU A 447 -1.06 3.99 -13.04
N GLN A 448 -1.39 5.13 -12.43
CA GLN A 448 -0.49 6.20 -12.03
C GLN A 448 -0.80 6.58 -10.59
N VAL A 449 0.17 7.21 -9.93
CA VAL A 449 0.05 7.66 -8.52
C VAL A 449 -1.20 8.56 -8.30
N PRO A 450 -1.42 9.66 -9.04
CA PRO A 450 -2.65 10.46 -8.93
C PRO A 450 -3.90 9.82 -9.54
N GLY A 451 -3.80 8.61 -10.11
CA GLY A 451 -4.82 7.99 -10.94
C GLY A 451 -4.82 8.51 -12.39
N VAL A 452 -5.67 7.90 -13.23
CA VAL A 452 -5.94 8.34 -14.61
C VAL A 452 -7.45 8.43 -14.82
N SER A 453 -7.91 9.24 -15.77
CA SER A 453 -9.34 9.29 -16.18
C SER A 453 -9.55 8.61 -17.53
N GLY A 454 -10.81 8.24 -17.81
CA GLY A 454 -11.21 7.54 -19.03
C GLY A 454 -11.35 6.02 -18.86
N ASN A 455 -11.44 5.31 -19.99
CA ASN A 455 -11.86 3.90 -20.03
C ASN A 455 -10.83 2.98 -20.71
N ASP A 456 -10.04 3.48 -21.67
CA ASP A 456 -9.26 2.66 -22.60
C ASP A 456 -8.16 1.81 -21.92
N MET A 457 -7.70 2.22 -20.74
CA MET A 457 -6.66 1.54 -19.97
C MET A 457 -7.20 0.49 -18.97
N PHE A 458 -8.52 0.35 -18.84
CA PHE A 458 -9.17 -0.47 -17.83
C PHE A 458 -9.72 -1.75 -18.45
N SER A 459 -8.83 -2.70 -18.72
CA SER A 459 -9.09 -3.97 -19.41
C SER A 459 -10.27 -4.78 -18.83
N HIS A 460 -10.40 -4.81 -17.50
CA HIS A 460 -11.49 -5.48 -16.77
C HIS A 460 -12.59 -4.52 -16.26
N GLY A 461 -12.47 -3.23 -16.56
CA GLY A 461 -13.32 -2.20 -15.98
C GLY A 461 -14.67 -2.07 -16.67
N VAL A 462 -15.71 -1.78 -15.87
CA VAL A 462 -17.07 -1.51 -16.36
C VAL A 462 -17.56 -0.20 -15.74
N SER A 463 -17.76 0.83 -16.56
CA SER A 463 -18.32 2.09 -16.07
C SER A 463 -19.80 1.97 -15.70
N VAL A 464 -20.29 2.86 -14.82
CA VAL A 464 -21.71 2.91 -14.44
C VAL A 464 -22.65 2.88 -15.66
N LYS A 465 -22.34 3.63 -16.72
CA LYS A 465 -23.06 3.60 -18.00
C LYS A 465 -23.10 2.20 -18.61
N GLN A 466 -21.94 1.55 -18.79
CA GLN A 466 -21.86 0.22 -19.39
C GLN A 466 -22.60 -0.82 -18.53
N GLY A 467 -22.50 -0.73 -17.19
CA GLY A 467 -23.22 -1.59 -16.26
C GLY A 467 -24.74 -1.42 -16.35
N LEU A 468 -25.24 -0.18 -16.40
CA LEU A 468 -26.67 0.10 -16.57
C LEU A 468 -27.19 -0.37 -17.93
N GLU A 469 -26.46 -0.12 -19.01
CA GLU A 469 -26.81 -0.58 -20.36
C GLU A 469 -26.86 -2.11 -20.44
N ALA A 470 -25.89 -2.80 -19.85
CA ALA A 470 -25.85 -4.27 -19.79
C ALA A 470 -27.01 -4.87 -18.96
N ILE A 471 -27.42 -4.22 -17.86
CA ILE A 471 -28.52 -4.67 -17.00
C ILE A 471 -29.89 -4.41 -17.66
N ALA A 472 -30.04 -3.29 -18.37
CA ALA A 472 -31.27 -2.93 -19.09
C ALA A 472 -31.46 -3.81 -20.33
N GLY A 473 -30.40 -4.01 -21.13
CA GLY A 473 -30.43 -4.83 -22.35
C GLY A 473 -31.32 -4.26 -23.47
N ASN A 474 -31.57 -2.95 -23.45
CA ASN A 474 -32.41 -2.21 -24.42
C ASN A 474 -32.11 -0.70 -24.37
N ASP A 475 -32.70 0.08 -25.27
CA ASP A 475 -32.47 1.53 -25.44
C ASP A 475 -33.13 2.44 -24.35
N SER A 476 -33.47 1.91 -23.18
CA SER A 476 -34.09 2.70 -22.09
C SER A 476 -33.16 3.69 -21.40
N ILE A 477 -31.84 3.54 -21.57
CA ILE A 477 -30.82 4.43 -21.01
C ILE A 477 -30.45 5.51 -22.06
N THR A 478 -30.84 6.76 -21.82
CA THR A 478 -30.34 7.91 -22.58
C THR A 478 -29.20 8.55 -21.81
N TYR A 479 -28.01 8.66 -22.41
CA TYR A 479 -26.84 9.27 -21.78
C TYR A 479 -26.51 10.64 -22.37
N PHE A 480 -26.27 11.63 -21.52
CA PHE A 480 -25.59 12.88 -21.88
C PHE A 480 -24.90 13.44 -20.64
N ASN A 481 -23.61 13.79 -20.75
CA ASN A 481 -22.93 14.60 -19.77
C ASN A 481 -22.50 15.94 -20.38
N GLY A 482 -22.97 17.03 -19.78
CA GLY A 482 -22.50 18.40 -20.04
C GLY A 482 -22.02 19.11 -18.76
N LEU A 483 -21.76 18.35 -17.70
CA LEU A 483 -21.17 18.82 -16.44
C LEU A 483 -19.69 18.46 -16.43
N ASN A 484 -18.82 19.46 -16.28
CA ASN A 484 -17.40 19.25 -16.01
C ASN A 484 -17.22 18.80 -14.54
N ILE A 485 -16.18 18.01 -14.26
CA ILE A 485 -15.84 17.55 -12.90
C ILE A 485 -15.65 18.70 -11.89
N THR A 486 -15.23 19.88 -12.37
CA THR A 486 -15.12 21.13 -11.57
C THR A 486 -16.46 21.82 -11.29
N GLY A 487 -17.60 21.22 -11.66
CA GLY A 487 -18.95 21.77 -11.48
C GLY A 487 -19.42 22.73 -12.56
N ASN A 488 -18.58 23.07 -13.54
CA ASN A 488 -18.90 24.01 -14.62
C ASN A 488 -19.73 23.35 -15.74
N TYR A 489 -20.71 24.06 -16.30
CA TYR A 489 -21.54 23.64 -17.44
C TYR A 489 -21.96 24.86 -18.28
N THR A 490 -22.41 24.67 -19.54
CA THR A 490 -22.98 25.77 -20.34
C THR A 490 -24.51 25.80 -20.31
N ASP A 491 -25.12 26.94 -20.67
CA ASP A 491 -26.59 27.04 -20.81
C ASP A 491 -27.15 26.04 -21.85
N ALA A 492 -26.39 25.73 -22.89
CA ALA A 492 -26.76 24.75 -23.91
C ALA A 492 -26.73 23.31 -23.37
N ASP A 493 -25.73 22.98 -22.55
CA ASP A 493 -25.63 21.70 -21.85
C ASP A 493 -26.80 21.52 -20.88
N LEU A 494 -27.08 22.54 -20.07
CA LEU A 494 -28.20 22.52 -19.13
C LEU A 494 -29.56 22.42 -19.83
N ALA A 495 -29.72 23.06 -21.00
CA ALA A 495 -30.93 22.92 -21.81
C ALA A 495 -31.09 21.49 -22.34
N THR A 496 -30.01 20.88 -22.85
CA THR A 496 -29.99 19.51 -23.37
C THR A 496 -30.30 18.49 -22.27
N ALA A 497 -29.65 18.62 -21.10
CA ALA A 497 -29.90 17.77 -19.94
C ALA A 497 -31.35 17.87 -19.44
N LYS A 498 -31.95 19.08 -19.42
CA LYS A 498 -33.37 19.28 -19.09
C LYS A 498 -34.30 18.63 -20.10
N GLU A 499 -33.97 18.69 -21.40
CA GLU A 499 -34.78 18.04 -22.43
C GLU A 499 -34.80 16.51 -22.27
N TYR A 500 -33.66 15.90 -21.95
CA TYR A 500 -33.58 14.45 -21.75
C TYR A 500 -34.21 14.01 -20.43
N ALA A 501 -33.98 14.75 -19.33
CA ALA A 501 -34.65 14.52 -18.06
C ALA A 501 -36.18 14.58 -18.17
N ALA A 502 -36.74 15.47 -19.00
CA ALA A 502 -38.18 15.60 -19.21
C ALA A 502 -38.82 14.45 -20.02
N LYS A 503 -38.01 13.57 -20.62
CA LYS A 503 -38.45 12.39 -21.40
C LYS A 503 -38.29 11.07 -20.65
N ALA A 504 -37.48 11.04 -19.60
CA ALA A 504 -37.20 9.85 -18.79
C ALA A 504 -38.17 9.71 -17.60
N GLU A 505 -38.28 8.51 -17.05
CA GLU A 505 -38.99 8.25 -15.80
C GLU A 505 -38.13 8.62 -14.59
N TYR A 506 -36.82 8.36 -14.67
CA TYR A 506 -35.83 8.69 -13.65
C TYR A 506 -34.61 9.39 -14.26
N THR A 507 -33.95 10.23 -13.47
CA THR A 507 -32.60 10.73 -13.77
C THR A 507 -31.62 10.12 -12.79
N ILE A 508 -30.55 9.50 -13.29
CA ILE A 508 -29.38 9.08 -12.50
C ILE A 508 -28.25 10.07 -12.80
N ALA A 509 -27.77 10.76 -11.76
CA ALA A 509 -26.61 11.65 -11.84
C ALA A 509 -25.43 11.03 -11.11
N VAL A 510 -24.37 10.68 -11.84
CA VAL A 510 -23.13 10.12 -11.29
C VAL A 510 -22.10 11.24 -11.16
N ILE A 511 -21.98 11.74 -9.94
CA ILE A 511 -21.11 12.84 -9.54
C ILE A 511 -20.14 12.37 -8.45
N GLY A 512 -19.04 13.08 -8.28
CA GLY A 512 -17.99 12.78 -7.33
C GLY A 512 -16.77 13.65 -7.62
N GLU A 513 -15.60 13.17 -7.27
CA GLU A 513 -14.34 13.91 -7.37
C GLU A 513 -13.54 13.53 -8.63
N GLU A 514 -12.56 14.36 -8.98
CA GLU A 514 -11.53 13.97 -9.95
C GLU A 514 -10.57 12.96 -9.30
N VAL A 515 -9.77 12.23 -10.09
CA VAL A 515 -8.69 11.40 -9.53
C VAL A 515 -7.65 12.26 -8.80
N TYR A 516 -7.13 11.76 -7.68
CA TYR A 516 -6.05 12.40 -6.91
C TYR A 516 -5.34 11.43 -5.97
N GLU A 517 -4.16 11.87 -5.52
CA GLU A 517 -3.36 11.35 -4.42
C GLU A 517 -2.67 12.58 -3.74
N GLU A 518 -2.00 12.41 -2.59
CA GLU A 518 -1.22 13.38 -1.78
C GLU A 518 -1.25 14.88 -2.21
N LYS A 519 -1.93 15.75 -1.44
CA LYS A 519 -2.17 17.19 -1.74
C LYS A 519 -1.82 18.18 -0.61
#